data_AF-A0A3M6UF98-F1
#
_entry.id   AF-A0A3M6UF98-F1
#
_cell.length_a   1.000
_cell.length_b   1.000
_cell.length_c   1.000
_cell.angle_alpha   90.00
_cell.angle_beta   90.00
_cell.angle_gamma   90.00
#
_symmetry.space_group_name_H-M   'P 1'
#
loop_
_entity.id
_entity.type
_entity.pdbx_description
1 polymer ?
#
loop_
_entity_poly.entity_id
_entity_poly.type
_entity_poly.pdbx_seq_one_letter_code
_entity_poly.pdbx_strand_id
1 'polypeptide(L)'
;IRRVKFLEQIGGHELVGHVIANITLFVGSLILSHCRNRCVMEDRCKSINVLPAVKDTVLCQLSNSDHIQHPKDLRKVAGSVYTGTEVVCVATKTPVFVNQGNPINSINKCSINICHNDATCLNGFTDQGFLCLCQA
;
A
#
# COMPACT_ATOMS: atom_id res chain seq x y z
N ILE A 1 13.12 -11.08 -1.67
CA ILE A 1 12.13 -10.99 -0.57
C ILE A 1 12.03 -9.52 -0.18
N ARG A 2 10.84 -8.92 -0.31
CA ARG A 2 10.58 -7.53 0.07
C ARG A 2 10.64 -7.38 1.60
N ARG A 3 11.18 -6.26 2.11
CA ARG A 3 11.03 -5.92 3.54
C ARG A 3 9.74 -5.13 3.71
N VAL A 4 8.82 -5.66 4.50
CA VAL A 4 7.53 -5.05 4.79
C VAL A 4 7.40 -4.93 6.29
N LYS A 5 7.03 -3.74 6.78
CA LYS A 5 6.60 -3.52 8.16
C LYS A 5 5.08 -3.44 8.18
N PHE A 6 4.45 -4.20 9.06
CA PHE A 6 3.00 -4.21 9.21
C PHE A 6 2.59 -3.22 10.30
N LEU A 7 1.51 -2.49 10.05
CA LEU A 7 0.87 -1.63 11.03
C LEU A 7 0.13 -2.46 12.09
N GLU A 8 -0.39 -1.78 13.11
CA GLU A 8 -1.27 -2.40 14.10
C GLU A 8 -2.54 -2.96 13.44
N GLN A 9 -3.06 -4.04 14.02
CA GLN A 9 -4.26 -4.70 13.54
C GLN A 9 -5.50 -3.90 13.93
N ILE A 10 -6.41 -3.72 12.97
CA ILE A 10 -7.71 -3.09 13.22
C ILE A 10 -8.77 -4.19 13.24
N GLY A 11 -9.24 -4.53 14.43
CA GLY A 11 -10.30 -5.52 14.62
C GLY A 11 -11.66 -5.03 14.14
N GLY A 12 -12.49 -5.94 13.64
CA GLY A 12 -13.83 -5.67 13.15
C GLY A 12 -13.88 -4.83 11.86
N HIS A 13 -12.79 -4.78 11.10
CA HIS A 13 -12.69 -4.01 9.87
C HIS A 13 -12.11 -4.83 8.71
N GLU A 14 -12.44 -4.44 7.49
CA GLU A 14 -11.86 -4.93 6.25
C GLU A 14 -11.72 -3.78 5.25
N LEU A 15 -10.69 -3.82 4.42
CA LEU A 15 -10.57 -2.92 3.27
C LEU A 15 -11.26 -3.56 2.07
N VAL A 16 -12.24 -2.87 1.47
CA VAL A 16 -13.02 -3.38 0.34
C VAL A 16 -12.56 -2.79 -1.00
N GLY A 17 -12.86 -3.47 -2.12
CA GLY A 17 -12.66 -2.94 -3.47
C GLY A 17 -11.24 -3.07 -4.05
N HIS A 18 -10.24 -3.39 -3.21
CA HIS A 18 -8.82 -3.41 -3.60
C HIS A 18 -8.16 -4.80 -3.52
N VAL A 19 -8.97 -5.86 -3.35
CA VAL A 19 -8.46 -7.23 -3.20
C VAL A 19 -7.86 -7.72 -4.52
N ILE A 20 -6.60 -8.16 -4.47
CA ILE A 20 -5.85 -8.70 -5.61
C ILE A 20 -5.61 -10.21 -5.52
N ALA A 21 -5.72 -10.81 -4.31
CA ALA A 21 -5.58 -12.24 -4.14
C ALA A 21 -6.37 -12.74 -2.93
N ASN A 22 -6.84 -13.99 -3.02
CA ASN A 22 -7.54 -14.72 -1.96
C ASN A 22 -6.73 -15.96 -1.57
N ILE A 23 -6.61 -16.22 -0.27
CA ILE A 23 -5.85 -17.34 0.29
C ILE A 23 -6.73 -18.01 1.34
N THR A 24 -7.09 -19.26 1.09
CA THR A 24 -7.85 -20.05 2.07
C THR A 24 -6.88 -20.80 2.97
N LEU A 25 -7.05 -20.66 4.28
CA LEU A 25 -6.21 -21.29 5.31
C LEU A 25 -7.08 -22.09 6.26
N PHE A 26 -6.57 -23.18 6.83
CA PHE A 26 -7.30 -23.97 7.81
C PHE A 26 -7.13 -23.42 9.23
N VAL A 27 -8.19 -23.48 10.03
CA VAL A 27 -8.17 -23.14 11.47
C VAL A 27 -7.16 -24.06 12.18
N GLY A 28 -6.34 -23.46 13.04
CA GLY A 28 -5.17 -24.13 13.66
C GLY A 28 -3.83 -23.84 12.96
N SER A 29 -3.86 -23.26 11.74
CA SER A 29 -2.66 -22.68 11.12
C SER A 29 -2.28 -21.36 11.79
N LEU A 30 -1.02 -20.93 11.64
CA LEU A 30 -0.58 -19.57 12.00
C LEU A 30 -1.13 -18.55 10.97
N ILE A 31 -2.46 -18.38 10.92
CA ILE A 31 -3.22 -17.66 9.88
C ILE A 31 -2.58 -16.31 9.55
N LEU A 32 -2.34 -15.49 10.57
CA LEU A 32 -1.78 -14.15 10.39
C LEU A 32 -0.35 -14.21 9.80
N SER A 33 0.49 -15.14 10.25
CA SER A 33 1.85 -15.32 9.72
C SER A 33 1.82 -15.77 8.26
N HIS A 34 0.96 -16.72 7.89
CA HIS A 34 0.80 -17.15 6.50
C HIS A 34 0.29 -16.03 5.60
N CYS A 35 -0.71 -15.29 6.06
CA CYS A 35 -1.29 -14.17 5.33
C CYS A 35 -0.25 -13.05 5.11
N ARG A 36 0.50 -12.68 6.17
CA ARG A 36 1.61 -11.71 6.11
C ARG A 36 2.73 -12.18 5.20
N ASN A 37 3.17 -13.43 5.30
CA ASN A 37 4.21 -13.99 4.45
C ASN A 37 3.80 -13.97 2.98
N ARG A 38 2.53 -14.26 2.68
CA ARG A 38 2.03 -14.19 1.31
C ARG A 38 1.97 -12.76 0.80
N CYS A 39 1.62 -11.79 1.65
CA CYS A 39 1.72 -10.37 1.33
C CYS A 39 3.18 -9.94 1.06
N VAL A 40 4.15 -10.42 1.84
CA VAL A 40 5.58 -10.13 1.63
C VAL A 40 6.09 -10.66 0.28
N MET A 41 5.53 -11.79 -0.19
CA MET A 41 5.88 -12.39 -1.49
C MET A 41 5.13 -11.76 -2.66
N GLU A 42 4.06 -11.00 -2.42
CA GLU A 42 3.28 -10.31 -3.44
C GLU A 42 3.70 -8.83 -3.49
N ASP A 43 4.46 -8.45 -4.52
CA ASP A 43 5.05 -7.12 -4.61
C ASP A 43 4.02 -5.98 -4.58
N ARG A 44 2.79 -6.23 -5.04
CA ARG A 44 1.71 -5.24 -5.02
C ARG A 44 0.99 -5.15 -3.70
N CYS A 45 1.19 -6.09 -2.79
CA CYS A 45 0.45 -6.13 -1.54
C CYS A 45 0.82 -4.95 -0.63
N LYS A 46 -0.21 -4.22 -0.17
CA LYS A 46 -0.11 -3.09 0.76
C LYS A 46 -0.93 -3.29 2.03
N SER A 47 -1.89 -4.22 2.02
CA SER A 47 -2.65 -4.60 3.21
C SER A 47 -3.24 -5.99 3.09
N ILE A 48 -3.70 -6.52 4.22
CA ILE A 48 -4.40 -7.80 4.30
C ILE A 48 -5.71 -7.67 5.08
N ASN A 49 -6.72 -8.43 4.65
CA ASN A 49 -7.89 -8.76 5.48
C ASN A 49 -7.78 -10.22 5.91
N VAL A 50 -8.13 -10.51 7.16
CA VAL A 50 -8.41 -11.85 7.65
C VAL A 50 -9.87 -11.89 8.03
N LEU A 51 -10.66 -12.64 7.28
CA LEU A 51 -12.11 -12.72 7.48
C LEU A 51 -12.46 -13.73 8.58
N PRO A 52 -13.66 -13.64 9.17
CA PRO A 52 -14.15 -14.63 10.12
C PRO A 52 -14.05 -16.05 9.55
N ALA A 53 -13.79 -17.02 10.42
CA ALA A 53 -13.79 -18.41 10.03
C ALA A 53 -15.19 -18.83 9.55
N VAL A 54 -15.23 -19.54 8.42
CA VAL A 54 -16.42 -20.23 7.94
C VAL A 54 -16.10 -21.71 7.94
N LYS A 55 -16.78 -22.48 8.79
CA LYS A 55 -16.42 -23.86 9.16
C LYS A 55 -14.99 -23.88 9.71
N ASP A 56 -14.12 -24.71 9.14
CA ASP A 56 -12.72 -24.88 9.55
C ASP A 56 -11.74 -24.09 8.67
N THR A 57 -12.24 -23.10 7.93
CA THR A 57 -11.42 -22.30 7.01
C THR A 57 -11.53 -20.81 7.30
N VAL A 58 -10.42 -20.11 7.11
CA VAL A 58 -10.30 -18.67 7.20
C VAL A 58 -9.85 -18.14 5.84
N LEU A 59 -10.50 -17.08 5.38
CA LEU A 59 -10.12 -16.38 4.16
C LEU A 59 -9.19 -15.20 4.48
N CYS A 60 -7.95 -15.28 4.00
CA CYS A 60 -7.03 -14.16 3.95
C CYS A 60 -7.13 -13.50 2.57
N GLN A 61 -7.25 -12.18 2.52
CA GLN A 61 -7.27 -11.40 1.29
C GLN A 61 -6.07 -10.47 1.27
N LEU A 62 -5.34 -10.45 0.15
CA LEU A 62 -4.28 -9.47 -0.09
C LEU A 62 -4.86 -8.32 -0.92
N SER A 63 -4.49 -7.10 -0.57
CA SER A 63 -4.95 -5.89 -1.25
C SER A 63 -3.78 -5.07 -1.75
N ASN A 64 -3.93 -4.44 -2.92
CA ASN A 64 -2.94 -3.51 -3.47
C ASN A 64 -3.09 -2.07 -2.96
N SER A 65 -3.96 -1.85 -1.98
CA SER A 65 -4.14 -0.57 -1.32
C SER A 65 -4.22 -0.71 0.20
N ASP A 66 -4.44 0.41 0.88
CA ASP A 66 -4.48 0.54 2.32
C ASP A 66 -5.48 1.66 2.73
N HIS A 67 -5.83 1.68 4.01
CA HIS A 67 -6.72 2.69 4.60
C HIS A 67 -6.14 4.11 4.66
N ILE A 68 -4.85 4.32 4.38
CA ILE A 68 -4.27 5.66 4.32
C ILE A 68 -4.63 6.28 2.96
N GLN A 69 -4.44 5.51 1.88
CA GLN A 69 -4.82 5.90 0.51
C GLN A 69 -6.34 5.94 0.34
N HIS A 70 -7.07 4.97 0.93
CA HIS A 70 -8.51 4.84 0.76
C HIS A 70 -9.23 4.66 2.11
N PRO A 71 -9.28 5.71 2.96
CA PRO A 71 -9.86 5.62 4.30
C PRO A 71 -11.35 5.27 4.29
N LYS A 72 -12.08 5.69 3.25
CA LYS A 72 -13.52 5.41 3.09
C LYS A 72 -13.82 3.95 2.74
N ASP A 73 -12.82 3.23 2.24
CA ASP A 73 -12.96 1.83 1.84
C ASP A 73 -12.66 0.87 3.00
N LEU A 74 -12.20 1.38 4.15
CA LEU A 74 -12.11 0.62 5.38
C LEU A 74 -13.48 0.55 6.05
N ARG A 75 -14.11 -0.62 5.98
CA ARG A 75 -15.49 -0.85 6.43
C ARG A 75 -15.54 -1.74 7.65
N LYS A 76 -16.56 -1.54 8.48
CA LYS A 76 -16.83 -2.39 9.64
C LYS A 76 -17.43 -3.73 9.20
N VAL A 77 -16.76 -4.82 9.55
CA VAL A 77 -17.22 -6.20 9.35
C VAL A 77 -16.93 -7.00 10.60
N ALA A 78 -17.97 -7.51 11.26
CA ALA A 78 -17.83 -8.18 12.54
C ALA A 78 -16.94 -9.44 12.41
N GLY A 79 -15.96 -9.56 13.30
CA GLY A 79 -15.04 -10.70 13.36
C GLY A 79 -13.91 -10.71 12.33
N SER A 80 -13.85 -9.74 11.41
CA SER A 80 -12.70 -9.58 10.52
C SER A 80 -11.56 -8.85 11.22
N VAL A 81 -10.36 -8.96 10.66
CA VAL A 81 -9.18 -8.20 11.08
C VAL A 81 -8.51 -7.63 9.84
N TYR A 82 -8.32 -6.31 9.83
CA TYR A 82 -7.55 -5.61 8.80
C TYR A 82 -6.14 -5.33 9.31
N THR A 83 -5.13 -5.44 8.43
CA THR A 83 -3.75 -5.02 8.72
C THR A 83 -3.14 -4.32 7.51
N GLY A 84 -2.82 -3.04 7.65
CA GLY A 84 -2.05 -2.30 6.65
C GLY A 84 -0.54 -2.59 6.74
N THR A 85 0.20 -2.18 5.73
CA THR A 85 1.66 -2.11 5.76
C THR A 85 2.10 -0.65 5.88
N GLU A 86 3.25 -0.41 6.51
CA GLU A 86 3.88 0.90 6.44
C GLU A 86 4.22 1.18 4.98
N VAL A 87 3.64 2.26 4.45
CA VAL A 87 4.04 2.79 3.16
C VAL A 87 5.41 3.42 3.36
N VAL A 88 6.47 2.69 2.98
CA VAL A 88 7.80 3.31 2.84
C VAL A 88 7.70 4.26 1.67
N CYS A 89 7.47 5.54 1.97
CA CYS A 89 7.63 6.59 0.99
C CYS A 89 9.11 6.67 0.62
N VAL A 90 9.47 5.97 -0.45
CA VAL A 90 10.73 6.23 -1.13
C VAL A 90 10.55 7.57 -1.81
N ALA A 91 10.97 8.65 -1.14
CA ALA A 91 11.35 9.85 -1.85
C ALA A 91 12.37 9.38 -2.89
N THR A 92 11.97 9.28 -4.15
CA THR A 92 12.84 8.74 -5.21
C THR A 92 14.04 9.67 -5.31
N LYS A 93 15.13 9.30 -4.64
CA LYS A 93 16.48 9.80 -4.94
C LYS A 93 17.04 9.14 -6.21
N THR A 94 16.26 8.30 -6.88
CA THR A 94 16.64 7.65 -8.12
C THR A 94 16.31 8.57 -9.30
N PRO A 95 17.31 9.01 -10.08
CA PRO A 95 17.03 9.81 -11.26
C PRO A 95 16.26 8.97 -12.29
N VAL A 96 15.05 9.38 -12.63
CA VAL A 96 14.42 8.96 -13.89
C VAL A 96 15.13 9.74 -15.01
N PHE A 97 15.92 9.05 -15.83
CA PHE A 97 16.47 9.62 -17.06
C PHE A 97 15.32 9.77 -18.07
N VAL A 98 14.76 10.97 -18.18
CA VAL A 98 13.93 11.32 -19.34
C VAL A 98 14.90 11.52 -20.51
N ASN A 99 14.79 10.68 -21.55
CA ASN A 99 15.60 10.81 -22.75
C ASN A 99 15.46 12.25 -23.30
N GLN A 100 16.61 12.88 -23.54
CA GLN A 100 16.72 14.26 -23.99
C GLN A 100 15.96 14.48 -25.31
N GLY A 101 14.99 15.40 -25.28
CA GLY A 101 14.28 15.85 -26.46
C GLY A 101 13.31 17.00 -26.15
N ASN A 102 13.75 18.22 -26.46
CA ASN A 102 12.99 19.47 -26.62
C ASN A 102 12.94 20.43 -25.39
N PRO A 103 13.41 21.70 -25.50
CA PRO A 103 13.39 22.66 -24.40
C PRO A 103 12.02 23.32 -24.30
N ILE A 104 11.15 22.75 -23.45
CA ILE A 104 9.85 23.34 -23.11
C ILE A 104 9.98 23.95 -21.71
N ASN A 105 10.30 25.24 -21.68
CA ASN A 105 10.06 26.21 -20.59
C ASN A 105 9.76 25.67 -19.17
N SER A 106 10.75 25.20 -18.39
CA SER A 106 10.64 25.04 -16.92
C SER A 106 9.24 24.65 -16.40
N ILE A 107 8.64 23.59 -16.95
CA ILE A 107 7.33 23.15 -16.45
C ILE A 107 7.57 22.64 -15.03
N ASN A 108 6.93 23.28 -14.04
CA ASN A 108 6.94 22.81 -12.67
C ASN A 108 6.43 21.36 -12.65
N LYS A 109 7.31 20.41 -12.33
CA LYS A 109 6.97 18.98 -12.28
C LYS A 109 5.93 18.66 -11.21
N CYS A 110 5.67 19.57 -10.28
CA CYS A 110 4.55 19.47 -9.35
C CYS A 110 3.19 19.78 -9.98
N SER A 111 3.14 20.47 -11.12
CA SER A 111 1.90 20.73 -11.85
C SER A 111 1.37 19.51 -12.62
N ILE A 112 2.18 18.45 -12.77
CA ILE A 112 1.81 17.21 -13.47
C ILE A 112 1.44 16.05 -12.53
N ASN A 113 1.20 16.32 -11.23
CA ASN A 113 0.85 15.31 -10.22
C ASN A 113 1.76 14.06 -10.24
N ILE A 114 3.07 14.27 -10.38
CA ILE A 114 4.07 13.20 -10.44
C ILE A 114 4.25 12.46 -9.10
N CYS A 115 3.78 13.06 -8.01
CA CYS A 115 3.84 12.48 -6.68
C CYS A 115 2.66 11.54 -6.44
N HIS A 116 2.96 10.30 -6.02
CA HIS A 116 1.96 9.31 -5.66
C HIS A 116 1.56 9.42 -4.18
N ASN A 117 0.39 8.87 -3.83
CA ASN A 117 -0.11 8.76 -2.45
C ASN A 117 -0.36 10.13 -1.76
N ASP A 118 -0.94 11.09 -2.49
CA ASP A 118 -1.23 12.45 -2.01
C ASP A 118 -0.02 13.18 -1.40
N ALA A 119 1.19 12.77 -1.78
CA ALA A 119 2.41 13.38 -1.31
C ALA A 119 2.52 14.83 -1.80
N THR A 120 2.89 15.73 -0.89
CA THR A 120 3.17 17.13 -1.18
C THR A 120 4.36 17.24 -2.12
N CYS A 121 4.12 17.72 -3.34
CA CYS A 121 5.19 18.03 -4.26
C CYS A 121 5.81 19.40 -3.94
N LEU A 122 7.10 19.42 -3.65
CA LEU A 122 7.91 20.61 -3.48
C LEU A 122 8.79 20.83 -4.72
N ASN A 123 8.73 22.00 -5.33
CA ASN A 123 9.55 22.37 -6.49
C ASN A 123 10.90 22.96 -6.06
N GLY A 124 11.99 22.70 -6.80
CA GLY A 124 13.29 23.39 -6.66
C GLY A 124 14.30 22.83 -5.65
N PHE A 125 14.06 21.66 -5.05
CA PHE A 125 14.93 21.12 -3.97
C PHE A 125 16.00 20.11 -4.44
N THR A 126 16.04 19.75 -5.72
CA THR A 126 16.95 18.73 -6.28
C THR A 126 17.40 19.09 -7.70
N ASP A 127 18.46 18.45 -8.20
CA ASP A 127 18.87 18.53 -9.62
C ASP A 127 17.76 18.08 -10.60
N GLN A 128 16.73 17.37 -10.09
CA GLN A 128 15.56 16.95 -10.86
C GLN A 128 14.43 17.99 -10.89
N GLY A 129 14.54 19.04 -10.06
CA GLY A 129 13.59 20.14 -9.96
C GLY A 129 12.42 19.92 -8.99
N PHE A 130 12.29 18.77 -8.32
CA PHE A 130 11.18 18.54 -7.37
C PHE A 130 11.50 17.49 -6.30
N LEU A 131 10.66 17.42 -5.26
CA LEU A 131 10.70 16.49 -4.13
C LEU A 131 9.26 16.14 -3.70
N CYS A 132 8.92 14.85 -3.60
CA CYS A 132 7.63 14.41 -3.05
C CYS A 132 7.76 14.11 -1.56
N LEU A 133 7.02 14.82 -0.71
CA LEU A 133 6.94 14.59 0.74
C LEU A 133 5.63 13.91 1.09
N CYS A 134 5.70 12.72 1.69
CA CYS A 134 4.51 12.12 2.27
C CYS A 134 4.15 12.81 3.59
N GLN A 135 2.85 13.00 3.82
CA GLN A 135 2.34 13.33 5.14
C GLN A 135 2.39 12.08 6.02
N ALA A 136 2.86 12.23 7.25
CA ALA A 136 2.98 11.17 8.25
C ALA A 136 1.65 10.94 8.98
#